data_AF-A0A7S2ET35-F1
#
_entry.id   AF-A0A7S2ET35-F1
#
_cell.length_a   1.000
_cell.length_b   1.000
_cell.length_c   1.000
_cell.angle_alpha   90.00
_cell.angle_beta   90.00
_cell.angle_gamma   90.00
#
_symmetry.space_group_name_H-M   'P 1'
#
loop_
_entity.id
_entity.type
_entity.pdbx_description
1 polymer ?
#
loop_
_entity_poly.entity_id
_entity_poly.type
_entity_poly.pdbx_seq_one_letter_code
_entity_poly.pdbx_strand_id
1 'polypeptide(L)'
;MWGQNNNNNPSQPSSQDPNASQIMQDDEDEDHDDDASSDKIKHPTTMSMQETIAMSLAHSLNNGLLLLDDDALSSVRQSLLSNTSPLLKLQPNDVKLRPANLIAHLLKLANEGKVMRERLMKNGGKISCRMDRDVALGLEDVHDTLVVESLKFMKEEEESWYNNNNDEETNKEATIPKPLPLVLFLRTENSHSILKSKSAVEFLAKECVNSQSIHLLVLGKGIDASTVSLPSSLEDHHDHSSSSSNFQRLQRQSNNIRMNMPMSQQPPPYSPPASAFTASNQFPPFTTPTPSPHIPSQ
;
A
#
# COMPACT_ATOMS: atom_id res chain seq x y z
N MET A 1 2.76 -27.97 57.32
CA MET A 1 1.96 -29.17 57.02
C MET A 1 0.75 -28.78 56.17
N TRP A 2 0.94 -28.77 54.85
CA TRP A 2 -0.05 -28.74 53.77
C TRP A 2 0.74 -29.38 52.61
N GLY A 3 0.51 -30.62 52.20
CA GLY A 3 -0.70 -31.13 51.55
C GLY A 3 -0.32 -31.43 50.10
N GLN A 4 0.34 -32.58 49.88
CA GLN A 4 0.69 -33.15 48.58
C GLN A 4 -0.55 -33.66 47.81
N ASN A 5 -0.34 -33.94 46.52
CA ASN A 5 -1.13 -34.75 45.58
C ASN A 5 -2.22 -34.04 44.76
N ASN A 6 -2.05 -33.99 43.43
CA ASN A 6 -2.40 -35.15 42.60
C ASN A 6 -1.89 -35.00 41.15
N ASN A 7 -1.09 -35.98 40.74
CA ASN A 7 -0.88 -36.38 39.34
C ASN A 7 -2.20 -36.93 38.78
N ASN A 8 -2.58 -36.52 37.56
CA ASN A 8 -3.48 -37.31 36.74
C ASN A 8 -3.08 -37.16 35.26
N ASN A 9 -2.48 -38.23 34.75
CA ASN A 9 -2.16 -38.49 33.37
C ASN A 9 -3.14 -39.57 32.88
N PRO A 10 -3.93 -39.36 31.81
CA PRO A 10 -4.60 -40.45 31.13
C PRO A 10 -4.03 -40.65 29.72
N SER A 11 -3.32 -41.77 29.60
CA SER A 11 -3.54 -42.84 28.62
C SER A 11 -3.62 -42.50 27.13
N GLN A 12 -2.56 -42.93 26.42
CA GLN A 12 -2.58 -43.28 24.99
C GLN A 12 -3.64 -44.36 24.69
N PRO A 13 -4.19 -44.35 23.47
CA PRO A 13 -4.55 -45.57 22.77
C PRO A 13 -3.54 -45.88 21.65
N SER A 14 -2.92 -47.05 21.78
CA SER A 14 -2.25 -47.80 20.73
C SER A 14 -3.27 -48.37 19.75
N SER A 15 -3.05 -48.19 18.45
CA SER A 15 -3.66 -49.03 17.41
C SER A 15 -2.64 -49.23 16.29
N GLN A 16 -2.07 -50.43 16.29
CA GLN A 16 -1.32 -51.01 15.19
C GLN A 16 -2.31 -51.44 14.10
N ASP A 17 -2.06 -51.05 12.86
CA ASP A 17 -2.56 -51.78 11.68
C ASP A 17 -1.35 -52.13 10.81
N PRO A 18 -1.03 -53.43 10.62
CA PRO A 18 -0.14 -53.87 9.57
C PRO A 18 -1.01 -54.37 8.42
N ASN A 19 -1.27 -53.53 7.42
CA ASN A 19 -1.84 -54.05 6.17
C ASN A 19 -0.82 -53.90 5.04
N ALA A 20 -0.14 -55.02 4.83
CA ALA A 20 0.70 -55.30 3.70
C ALA A 20 -0.18 -55.40 2.45
N SER A 21 -0.19 -54.32 1.66
CA SER A 21 -0.55 -54.40 0.25
C SER A 21 0.72 -54.23 -0.56
N GLN A 22 1.15 -55.38 -1.05
CA GLN A 22 2.13 -55.63 -2.09
C GLN A 22 1.79 -54.77 -3.32
N ILE A 23 2.49 -53.65 -3.48
CA ILE A 23 2.43 -52.83 -4.70
C ILE A 23 3.60 -53.28 -5.58
N MET A 24 3.24 -53.61 -6.81
CA MET A 24 4.10 -54.11 -7.86
C MET A 24 5.26 -53.14 -8.11
N GLN A 25 6.48 -53.70 -8.11
CA GLN A 25 7.64 -53.08 -8.71
C GLN A 25 7.44 -53.17 -10.23
N ASP A 26 6.92 -52.09 -10.80
CA ASP A 26 7.09 -51.82 -12.22
C ASP A 26 8.42 -51.09 -12.37
N ASP A 27 9.39 -51.80 -12.94
CA ASP A 27 10.62 -51.26 -13.48
C ASP A 27 10.25 -50.37 -14.68
N GLU A 28 9.94 -49.10 -14.42
CA GLU A 28 9.92 -48.06 -15.45
C GLU A 28 11.25 -47.30 -15.37
N ASP A 29 11.94 -47.30 -16.50
CA ASP A 29 13.23 -46.67 -16.75
C ASP A 29 13.29 -45.25 -16.18
N GLU A 30 14.13 -45.05 -15.16
CA GLU A 30 14.57 -43.74 -14.71
C GLU A 30 15.46 -43.13 -15.81
N ASP A 31 14.83 -42.55 -16.82
CA ASP A 31 15.42 -41.46 -17.59
C ASP A 31 15.69 -40.34 -16.56
N HIS A 32 16.95 -40.29 -16.09
CA HIS A 32 17.52 -39.11 -15.47
C HIS A 32 17.51 -37.98 -16.50
N ASP A 33 16.35 -37.34 -16.64
CA ASP A 33 16.26 -35.97 -17.10
C ASP A 33 17.17 -35.18 -16.17
N ASP A 34 18.35 -34.84 -16.67
CA ASP A 34 19.18 -33.77 -16.18
C ASP A 34 18.27 -32.54 -16.09
N ASP A 35 17.65 -32.36 -14.92
CA ASP A 35 16.94 -31.17 -14.50
C ASP A 35 18.01 -30.10 -14.38
N ALA A 36 18.39 -29.60 -15.57
CA ALA A 36 19.12 -28.38 -15.76
C ALA A 36 18.25 -27.33 -15.10
N SER A 37 18.52 -27.17 -13.80
CA SER A 37 17.93 -26.22 -12.89
C SER A 37 18.15 -24.86 -13.54
N SER A 38 17.22 -24.51 -14.42
CA SER A 38 17.11 -23.19 -14.96
C SER A 38 16.90 -22.35 -13.72
N ASP A 39 17.99 -21.70 -13.29
CA ASP A 39 17.96 -20.59 -12.35
C ASP A 39 17.11 -19.53 -13.04
N LYS A 40 15.79 -19.75 -13.00
CA LYS A 40 14.78 -18.81 -13.46
C LYS A 40 15.02 -17.63 -12.56
N ILE A 41 15.68 -16.63 -13.13
CA ILE A 41 15.91 -15.32 -12.53
C ILE A 41 14.53 -14.87 -12.05
N LYS A 42 14.25 -15.07 -10.76
CA LYS A 42 12.99 -14.67 -10.17
C LYS A 42 13.04 -13.16 -10.15
N HIS A 43 12.33 -12.54 -11.08
CA HIS A 43 12.19 -11.09 -11.07
C HIS A 43 11.63 -10.69 -9.70
N PRO A 44 12.35 -9.84 -8.94
CA PRO A 44 11.92 -9.45 -7.62
C PRO A 44 10.58 -8.70 -7.72
N THR A 45 9.62 -9.10 -6.89
CA THR A 45 8.32 -8.43 -6.83
C THR A 45 8.51 -7.00 -6.33
N THR A 46 7.94 -6.01 -7.04
CA THR A 46 8.03 -4.62 -6.63
C THR A 46 7.15 -4.35 -5.41
N MET A 47 7.48 -3.29 -4.65
CA MET A 47 6.65 -2.87 -3.52
C MET A 47 5.25 -2.45 -3.98
N SER A 48 5.15 -1.79 -5.13
CA SER A 48 3.87 -1.40 -5.74
C SER A 48 2.96 -2.60 -6.02
N MET A 49 3.50 -3.68 -6.60
CA MET A 49 2.73 -4.90 -6.84
C MET A 49 2.19 -5.51 -5.55
N GLN A 50 3.00 -5.54 -4.49
CA GLN A 50 2.57 -6.09 -3.19
C GLN A 50 1.50 -5.22 -2.53
N GLU A 51 1.62 -3.90 -2.62
CA GLU A 51 0.58 -2.96 -2.15
C GLU A 51 -0.73 -3.13 -2.89
N THR A 52 -0.68 -3.31 -4.21
CA THR A 52 -1.86 -3.57 -5.02
C THR A 52 -2.54 -4.86 -4.57
N ILE A 53 -1.77 -5.94 -4.37
CA ILE A 53 -2.32 -7.22 -3.86
C ILE A 53 -2.95 -7.02 -2.47
N ALA A 54 -2.28 -6.30 -1.57
CA ALA A 54 -2.81 -6.03 -0.23
C ALA A 54 -4.09 -5.17 -0.26
N MET A 55 -4.16 -4.23 -1.20
CA MET A 55 -5.34 -3.42 -1.45
C MET A 55 -6.51 -4.24 -1.99
N SER A 56 -6.26 -5.08 -3.00
CA SER A 56 -7.26 -6.02 -3.51
C SER A 56 -7.75 -6.96 -2.41
N LEU A 57 -6.86 -7.46 -1.54
CA LEU A 57 -7.23 -8.29 -0.41
C LEU A 57 -8.10 -7.54 0.61
N ALA A 58 -7.70 -6.33 1.00
CA ALA A 58 -8.48 -5.49 1.90
C ALA A 58 -9.87 -5.23 1.32
N HIS A 59 -9.93 -4.92 0.03
CA HIS A 59 -11.16 -4.70 -0.70
C HIS A 59 -12.07 -5.94 -0.71
N SER A 60 -11.56 -7.11 -1.11
CA SER A 60 -12.31 -8.37 -1.16
C SER A 60 -12.87 -8.79 0.21
N LEU A 61 -12.20 -8.42 1.30
CA LEU A 61 -12.65 -8.70 2.67
C LEU A 61 -13.54 -7.61 3.26
N ASN A 62 -13.80 -6.51 2.54
CA ASN A 62 -14.46 -5.31 3.04
C ASN A 62 -13.75 -4.72 4.29
N ASN A 63 -12.43 -4.72 4.25
CA ASN A 63 -11.53 -4.21 5.28
C ASN A 63 -10.91 -2.87 4.84
N GLY A 64 -10.48 -2.05 5.81
CA GLY A 64 -9.61 -0.91 5.50
C GLY A 64 -8.18 -1.37 5.25
N LEU A 65 -7.44 -0.69 4.37
CA LEU A 65 -6.00 -0.88 4.21
C LEU A 65 -5.24 0.20 4.99
N LEU A 66 -4.28 -0.20 5.84
CA LEU A 66 -3.34 0.69 6.49
C LEU A 66 -1.92 0.35 6.03
N LEU A 67 -1.32 1.25 5.26
CA LEU A 67 0.10 1.18 4.93
C LEU A 67 0.91 1.69 6.13
N LEU A 68 1.81 0.85 6.62
CA LEU A 68 2.69 1.15 7.73
C LEU A 68 4.13 1.22 7.24
N ASP A 69 4.71 2.40 7.41
CA ASP A 69 6.14 2.68 7.28
C ASP A 69 6.55 3.87 8.15
N ASP A 70 7.85 4.12 8.23
CA ASP A 70 8.39 5.21 9.04
C ASP A 70 7.92 6.58 8.53
N ASP A 71 7.77 6.75 7.21
CA ASP A 71 7.36 8.00 6.58
C ASP A 71 5.90 8.35 6.87
N ALA A 72 5.00 7.37 6.81
CA ALA A 72 3.59 7.52 7.15
C ALA A 72 3.43 7.87 8.64
N LEU A 73 4.13 7.17 9.54
CA LEU A 73 4.08 7.48 10.97
C LEU A 73 4.72 8.84 11.29
N SER A 74 5.79 9.22 10.59
CA SER A 74 6.40 10.55 10.70
C SER A 74 5.43 11.64 10.27
N SER A 75 4.73 11.43 9.14
CA SER A 75 3.70 12.34 8.62
C SER A 75 2.53 12.49 9.59
N VAL A 76 2.06 11.39 10.19
CA VAL A 76 1.04 11.41 11.26
C VAL A 76 1.54 12.20 12.46
N ARG A 77 2.78 11.97 12.90
CA ARG A 77 3.39 12.70 14.03
C ARG A 77 3.46 14.20 13.75
N GLN A 78 3.94 14.60 12.57
CA GLN A 78 4.02 16.00 12.17
C GLN A 78 2.63 16.64 12.13
N SER A 79 1.65 15.96 11.53
CA SER A 79 0.26 16.43 11.49
C SER A 79 -0.34 16.58 12.89
N LEU A 80 -0.06 15.65 13.81
CA LEU A 80 -0.52 15.75 15.20
C LEU A 80 0.12 16.93 15.93
N LEU A 81 1.41 17.20 15.69
CA LEU A 81 2.14 18.33 16.28
C LEU A 81 1.67 19.67 15.69
N SER A 82 1.36 19.73 14.39
CA SER A 82 0.92 20.96 13.72
C SER A 82 -0.56 21.27 13.99
N ASN A 83 -1.41 20.26 14.05
CA ASN A 83 -2.86 20.42 14.25
C ASN A 83 -3.28 20.33 15.72
N THR A 84 -2.33 20.27 16.65
CA THR A 84 -2.67 20.15 18.06
C THR A 84 -3.48 21.36 18.53
N SER A 85 -4.77 21.11 18.81
CA SER A 85 -5.58 22.02 19.62
C SER A 85 -4.84 22.32 20.93
N PRO A 86 -4.98 23.55 21.48
CA PRO A 86 -4.27 23.98 22.69
C PRO A 86 -4.50 23.08 23.92
N LEU A 87 -5.50 22.20 23.86
CA LEU A 87 -5.85 21.20 24.87
C LEU A 87 -4.85 20.02 24.98
N LEU A 88 -4.20 19.61 23.88
CA LEU A 88 -3.42 18.36 23.87
C LEU A 88 -1.92 18.57 24.14
N LYS A 89 -1.41 19.81 24.04
CA LYS A 89 -0.03 20.25 24.35
C LYS A 89 1.05 19.17 24.09
N LEU A 90 1.00 18.55 22.91
CA LEU A 90 1.93 17.49 22.56
C LEU A 90 3.32 18.06 22.31
N GLN A 91 4.34 17.43 22.89
CA GLN A 91 5.73 17.72 22.59
C GLN A 91 6.29 16.68 21.61
N PRO A 92 7.27 17.03 20.76
CA PRO A 92 7.85 16.10 19.78
C PRO A 92 8.37 14.78 20.39
N ASN A 93 8.83 14.83 21.65
CA ASN A 93 9.41 13.71 22.37
C ASN A 93 8.40 12.95 23.24
N ASP A 94 7.11 13.27 23.14
CA ASP A 94 6.09 12.61 23.94
C ASP A 94 6.01 11.12 23.66
N VAL A 95 5.88 10.34 24.74
CA VAL A 95 5.73 8.88 24.66
C VAL A 95 4.53 8.50 23.78
N LYS A 96 3.47 9.32 23.78
CA LYS A 96 2.26 9.12 22.95
C LYS A 96 2.52 9.16 21.44
N LEU A 97 3.61 9.80 21.01
CA LEU A 97 4.02 9.92 19.61
C LEU A 97 4.99 8.82 19.16
N ARG A 98 5.34 7.88 20.06
CA ARG A 98 6.15 6.71 19.70
C ARG A 98 5.39 5.80 18.73
N PRO A 99 6.08 5.11 17.80
CA PRO A 99 5.44 4.27 16.79
C PRO A 99 4.40 3.29 17.36
N ALA A 100 4.75 2.56 18.43
CA ALA A 100 3.84 1.60 19.08
C ALA A 100 2.52 2.22 19.51
N ASN A 101 2.56 3.42 20.09
CA ASN A 101 1.36 4.10 20.59
C ASN A 101 0.53 4.70 19.47
N LEU A 102 1.17 5.21 18.42
CA LEU A 102 0.46 5.68 17.23
C LEU A 102 -0.29 4.53 16.55
N ILE A 103 0.38 3.39 16.35
CA ILE A 103 -0.25 2.19 15.78
C ILE A 103 -1.39 1.72 16.70
N ALA A 104 -1.15 1.62 18.02
CA ALA A 104 -2.17 1.20 18.97
C ALA A 104 -3.41 2.11 18.97
N HIS A 105 -3.23 3.42 18.89
CA HIS A 105 -4.34 4.37 18.80
C HIS A 105 -5.11 4.23 17.48
N LEU A 106 -4.42 4.00 16.36
CA LEU A 106 -5.08 3.76 15.07
C LEU A 106 -5.95 2.49 15.12
N LEU A 107 -5.42 1.38 15.64
CA LEU A 107 -6.19 0.14 15.80
C LEU A 107 -7.36 0.33 16.76
N LYS A 108 -7.16 1.05 17.87
CA LYS A 108 -8.24 1.37 18.80
C LYS A 108 -9.36 2.16 18.12
N LEU A 109 -9.04 3.18 17.33
CA LEU A 109 -10.05 3.93 16.58
C LEU A 109 -10.79 3.04 15.59
N ALA A 110 -10.10 2.10 14.94
CA ALA A 110 -10.69 1.16 14.00
C ALA A 110 -11.65 0.20 14.72
N ASN A 111 -11.23 -0.37 15.86
CA ASN A 111 -12.05 -1.22 16.70
C ASN A 111 -13.28 -0.50 17.26
N GLU A 112 -13.17 0.79 17.57
CA GLU A 112 -14.29 1.60 18.04
C GLU A 112 -15.20 2.11 16.90
N GLY A 113 -14.89 1.79 15.64
CA GLY A 113 -15.62 2.31 14.48
C GLY A 113 -15.55 3.84 14.34
N LYS A 114 -14.59 4.48 15.01
CA LYS A 114 -14.37 5.94 15.00
C LYS A 114 -13.48 6.41 13.87
N VAL A 115 -12.97 5.47 13.08
CA VAL A 115 -12.31 5.75 11.82
C VAL A 115 -13.38 6.30 10.88
N MET A 116 -13.46 7.64 10.79
CA MET A 116 -14.52 8.36 10.07
C MET A 116 -14.57 7.92 8.61
N ARG A 117 -15.51 7.01 8.30
CA ARG A 117 -15.75 6.49 6.97
C ARG A 117 -15.94 7.63 5.96
N GLU A 118 -16.70 8.66 6.31
CA GLU A 118 -16.94 9.81 5.43
C GLU A 118 -15.66 10.58 5.05
N ARG A 119 -14.72 10.76 5.98
CA ARG A 119 -13.43 11.42 5.68
C ARG A 119 -12.48 10.50 4.90
N LEU A 120 -12.55 9.19 5.16
CA LEU A 120 -11.83 8.18 4.38
C LEU A 120 -12.40 8.02 2.97
N MET A 121 -13.68 8.24 2.75
CA MET A 121 -14.25 8.17 1.40
C MET A 121 -13.80 9.36 0.54
N LYS A 122 -13.59 10.53 1.16
CA LYS A 122 -13.08 11.73 0.48
C LYS A 122 -11.56 11.68 0.27
N ASN A 123 -10.80 11.16 1.24
CA ASN A 123 -9.33 11.25 1.26
C ASN A 123 -8.60 9.89 1.35
N GLY A 124 -9.31 8.77 1.29
CA GLY A 124 -8.75 7.42 1.40
C GLY A 124 -8.10 6.94 0.11
N GLY A 125 -7.36 5.84 0.22
CA GLY A 125 -6.71 5.22 -0.93
C GLY A 125 -7.74 4.62 -1.88
N LYS A 126 -7.92 5.24 -3.05
CA LYS A 126 -8.67 4.69 -4.17
C LYS A 126 -7.73 3.90 -5.08
N ILE A 127 -8.21 2.79 -5.66
CA ILE A 127 -7.47 2.01 -6.65
C ILE A 127 -7.22 2.90 -7.87
N SER A 128 -8.21 3.68 -8.30
CA SER A 128 -8.06 4.63 -9.38
C SER A 128 -6.94 5.66 -9.13
N CYS A 129 -6.80 6.16 -7.89
CA CYS A 129 -5.70 7.07 -7.54
C CYS A 129 -4.32 6.41 -7.61
N ARG A 130 -4.23 5.10 -7.33
CA ARG A 130 -2.97 4.35 -7.51
C ARG A 130 -2.65 4.17 -8.98
N MET A 131 -3.62 3.77 -9.78
CA MET A 131 -3.47 3.66 -11.24
C MET A 131 -3.08 5.01 -11.86
N ASP A 132 -3.73 6.12 -11.47
CA ASP A 132 -3.37 7.48 -11.88
C ASP A 132 -1.90 7.81 -11.56
N ARG A 133 -1.46 7.47 -10.34
CA ARG A 133 -0.06 7.67 -9.92
C ARG A 133 0.89 6.81 -10.75
N ASP A 134 0.56 5.54 -11.00
CA ASP A 134 1.43 4.62 -11.73
C ASP A 134 1.57 5.05 -13.20
N VAL A 135 0.49 5.55 -13.82
CA VAL A 135 0.52 6.25 -15.13
C VAL A 135 1.39 7.52 -15.06
N ALA A 136 1.22 8.36 -14.03
CA ALA A 136 2.00 9.60 -13.88
C ALA A 136 3.51 9.35 -13.65
N LEU A 137 3.86 8.21 -13.06
CA LEU A 137 5.25 7.76 -12.86
C LEU A 137 5.83 7.09 -14.13
N GLY A 138 5.02 6.91 -15.18
CA GLY A 138 5.43 6.21 -16.41
C GLY A 138 5.64 4.71 -16.23
N LEU A 139 5.02 4.12 -15.20
CA LEU A 139 4.98 2.66 -15.02
C LEU A 139 3.99 2.00 -15.98
N GLU A 140 2.96 2.75 -16.37
CA GLU A 140 1.96 2.37 -17.36
C GLU A 140 2.02 3.32 -18.57
N ASP A 141 1.72 2.82 -19.76
CA ASP A 141 1.68 3.65 -20.98
C ASP A 141 0.40 4.50 -21.01
N VAL A 142 0.57 5.82 -21.04
CA VAL A 142 -0.52 6.81 -21.14
C VAL A 142 -1.32 6.65 -22.44
N HIS A 143 -0.71 6.04 -23.47
CA HIS A 143 -1.34 5.79 -24.77
C HIS A 143 -1.93 4.38 -24.89
N ASP A 144 -1.75 3.51 -23.90
CA ASP A 144 -2.44 2.22 -23.88
C ASP A 144 -3.92 2.44 -23.58
N THR A 145 -4.76 2.17 -24.58
CA THR A 145 -6.21 2.30 -24.49
C THR A 145 -6.79 1.44 -23.37
N LEU A 146 -6.22 0.26 -23.10
CA LEU A 146 -6.72 -0.64 -22.05
C LEU A 146 -6.49 -0.05 -20.66
N VAL A 147 -5.32 0.55 -20.41
CA VAL A 147 -5.01 1.22 -19.15
C VAL A 147 -5.94 2.40 -18.92
N VAL A 148 -6.11 3.24 -19.95
CA VAL A 148 -6.97 4.44 -19.89
C VAL A 148 -8.43 4.06 -19.64
N GLU A 149 -8.95 3.06 -20.35
CA GLU A 149 -10.32 2.57 -20.16
C GLU A 149 -10.50 1.93 -18.79
N SER A 150 -9.56 1.09 -18.35
CA SER A 150 -9.62 0.44 -17.03
C SER A 150 -9.63 1.46 -15.89
N LEU A 151 -8.77 2.48 -15.98
CA LEU A 151 -8.73 3.60 -15.03
C LEU A 151 -10.06 4.35 -15.00
N LYS A 152 -10.67 4.60 -16.15
CA LYS A 152 -11.98 5.25 -16.25
C LYS A 152 -13.08 4.39 -15.60
N PHE A 153 -13.14 3.11 -15.92
CA PHE A 153 -14.12 2.19 -15.33
C PHE A 153 -13.97 2.09 -13.81
N MET A 154 -12.74 2.00 -13.29
CA MET A 154 -12.48 1.99 -11.86
C MET A 154 -12.95 3.28 -11.18
N LYS A 155 -12.75 4.45 -11.80
CA LYS A 155 -13.26 5.73 -11.25
C LYS A 155 -14.77 5.75 -11.17
N GLU A 156 -15.44 5.31 -12.23
CA GLU A 156 -16.91 5.27 -12.31
C GLU A 156 -17.51 4.26 -11.31
N GLU A 157 -16.90 3.09 -11.16
CA GLU A 157 -17.31 2.07 -10.19
C GLU A 157 -17.13 2.57 -8.74
N GLU A 158 -15.95 3.11 -8.41
CA GLU A 158 -15.68 3.70 -7.10
C GLU A 158 -16.67 4.83 -6.79
N GLU A 159 -16.92 5.73 -7.75
CA GLU A 159 -17.90 6.82 -7.59
C GLU A 159 -19.32 6.29 -7.36
N SER A 160 -19.75 5.26 -8.10
CA SER A 160 -21.05 4.62 -7.91
C SER A 160 -21.18 4.00 -6.51
N TRP A 161 -20.15 3.29 -6.04
CA TRP A 161 -20.14 2.73 -4.69
C TRP A 161 -20.22 3.79 -3.60
N TYR A 162 -19.55 4.92 -3.76
CA TYR A 162 -19.61 5.99 -2.76
C TYR A 162 -20.94 6.73 -2.79
N ASN A 163 -21.51 6.95 -3.98
CA ASN A 163 -22.78 7.66 -4.12
C ASN A 163 -23.97 6.82 -3.63
N ASN A 164 -24.02 5.53 -3.95
CA ASN A 164 -25.11 4.65 -3.52
C ASN A 164 -25.17 4.45 -1.99
N ASN A 165 -24.06 4.60 -1.28
CA ASN A 165 -24.01 4.46 0.18
C ASN A 165 -24.43 5.74 0.94
N ASN A 166 -24.50 6.90 0.28
CA ASN A 166 -24.88 8.15 0.94
C ASN A 166 -26.40 8.25 1.17
N ASP A 167 -27.21 7.60 0.34
CA ASP A 167 -28.67 7.73 0.41
C ASP A 167 -29.29 6.92 1.56
N GLU A 168 -28.67 5.80 1.97
CA GLU A 168 -29.15 5.00 3.11
C GLU A 168 -28.76 5.57 4.48
N GLU A 169 -27.73 6.44 4.54
CA GLU A 169 -27.23 7.00 5.79
C GLU A 169 -27.98 8.26 6.26
N THR A 170 -29.00 8.75 5.55
CA THR A 170 -29.73 9.98 5.95
C THR A 170 -30.76 9.76 7.07
N ASN A 171 -31.00 8.51 7.50
CA ASN A 171 -31.92 8.13 8.58
C ASN A 171 -31.18 7.61 9.83
N LYS A 172 -30.16 8.35 10.33
CA LYS A 172 -29.34 7.94 11.50
C LYS A 172 -30.10 8.06 12.82
N GLU A 173 -30.97 7.09 13.08
CA GLU A 173 -31.13 6.57 14.44
C GLU A 173 -29.77 6.01 14.91
N ALA A 174 -29.46 6.12 16.20
CA ALA A 174 -28.11 5.94 16.77
C ALA A 174 -27.54 4.51 16.61
N THR A 175 -27.17 4.12 15.39
CA THR A 175 -26.47 2.86 15.12
C THR A 175 -25.09 2.92 15.76
N ILE A 176 -24.86 1.97 16.67
CA ILE A 176 -23.59 1.75 17.35
C ILE A 176 -22.50 1.65 16.27
N PRO A 177 -21.39 2.41 16.38
CA PRO A 177 -20.34 2.39 15.37
C PRO A 177 -19.77 0.98 15.24
N LYS A 178 -19.81 0.44 14.02
CA LYS A 178 -19.29 -0.89 13.72
C LYS A 178 -17.75 -0.84 13.63
N PRO A 179 -17.02 -1.79 14.23
CA PRO A 179 -15.59 -1.90 14.05
C PRO A 179 -15.20 -1.97 12.56
N LEU A 180 -14.05 -1.40 12.21
CA LEU A 180 -13.44 -1.49 10.88
C LEU A 180 -12.25 -2.46 10.94
N PRO A 181 -12.40 -3.71 10.48
CA PRO A 181 -11.27 -4.62 10.27
C PRO A 181 -10.24 -3.96 9.35
N LEU A 182 -8.95 -4.21 9.60
CA LEU A 182 -7.86 -3.59 8.84
C LEU A 182 -6.89 -4.64 8.31
N VAL A 183 -6.43 -4.47 7.07
CA VAL A 183 -5.20 -5.07 6.55
C VAL A 183 -4.06 -4.09 6.84
N LEU A 184 -3.17 -4.48 7.75
CA LEU A 184 -1.97 -3.72 8.12
C LEU A 184 -0.84 -4.18 7.20
N PHE A 185 -0.45 -3.36 6.24
CA PHE A 185 0.63 -3.68 5.33
C PHE A 185 1.92 -2.96 5.77
N LEU A 186 2.86 -3.70 6.36
CA LEU A 186 4.13 -3.16 6.84
C LEU A 186 5.20 -3.26 5.75
N ARG A 187 5.69 -2.12 5.22
CA ARG A 187 6.81 -2.09 4.27
C ARG A 187 8.12 -2.29 5.02
N THR A 188 8.63 -3.51 5.06
CA THR A 188 9.74 -3.86 5.98
C THR A 188 11.01 -3.05 5.75
N GLU A 189 11.31 -2.72 4.49
CA GLU A 189 12.50 -1.94 4.11
C GLU A 189 12.38 -0.45 4.49
N ASN A 190 11.16 0.10 4.55
CA ASN A 190 10.91 1.51 4.92
C ASN A 190 10.44 1.65 6.39
N SER A 191 10.52 0.59 7.18
CA SER A 191 9.98 0.52 8.56
C SER A 191 11.06 0.28 9.61
N HIS A 192 12.27 0.77 9.40
CA HIS A 192 13.40 0.50 10.29
C HIS A 192 13.14 0.97 11.73
N SER A 193 12.51 2.13 11.94
CA SER A 193 12.23 2.65 13.28
C SER A 193 11.16 1.82 13.99
N ILE A 194 10.14 1.36 13.24
CA ILE A 194 9.10 0.45 13.74
C ILE A 194 9.73 -0.89 14.15
N LEU A 195 10.54 -1.49 13.27
CA LEU A 195 11.14 -2.81 13.47
C LEU A 195 12.24 -2.81 14.54
N LYS A 196 12.98 -1.70 14.73
CA LYS A 196 13.94 -1.54 15.83
C LYS A 196 13.25 -1.26 17.18
N SER A 197 12.02 -0.75 17.14
CA SER A 197 11.27 -0.43 18.36
C SER A 197 10.67 -1.69 18.97
N LYS A 198 11.33 -2.24 20.01
CA LYS A 198 10.86 -3.41 20.78
C LYS A 198 9.36 -3.33 21.12
N SER A 199 8.89 -2.18 21.62
CA SER A 199 7.48 -2.01 22.00
C SER A 199 6.51 -2.03 20.81
N ALA A 200 6.97 -1.64 19.61
CA ALA A 200 6.12 -1.66 18.41
C ALA A 200 6.02 -3.08 17.85
N VAL A 201 7.15 -3.80 17.78
CA VAL A 201 7.19 -5.20 17.37
C VAL A 201 6.40 -6.07 18.35
N GLU A 202 6.59 -5.91 19.66
CA GLU A 202 5.82 -6.66 20.67
C GLU A 202 4.32 -6.38 20.56
N PHE A 203 3.94 -5.12 20.29
CA PHE A 203 2.54 -4.75 20.10
C PHE A 203 1.94 -5.44 18.85
N LEU A 204 2.61 -5.35 17.70
CA LEU A 204 2.17 -5.99 16.47
C LEU A 204 2.10 -7.52 16.60
N ALA A 205 3.10 -8.13 17.24
CA ALA A 205 3.12 -9.57 17.48
C ALA A 205 1.96 -10.01 18.39
N LYS A 206 1.69 -9.25 19.46
CA LYS A 206 0.53 -9.50 20.35
C LYS A 206 -0.78 -9.38 19.60
N GLU A 207 -0.92 -8.40 18.73
CA GLU A 207 -2.12 -8.21 17.94
C GLU A 207 -2.36 -9.41 16.99
N CYS A 208 -1.30 -9.95 16.38
CA CYS A 208 -1.39 -11.09 15.47
C CYS A 208 -1.81 -12.40 16.15
N VAL A 209 -1.48 -12.59 17.43
CA VAL A 209 -1.85 -13.80 18.19
C VAL A 209 -3.12 -13.62 19.01
N ASN A 210 -3.70 -12.43 19.03
CA ASN A 210 -4.90 -12.14 19.78
C ASN A 210 -6.12 -12.73 19.06
N SER A 211 -6.79 -13.68 19.71
CA SER A 211 -7.98 -14.34 19.14
C SER A 211 -9.17 -13.41 18.93
N GLN A 212 -9.15 -12.22 19.54
CA GLN A 212 -10.17 -11.18 19.37
C GLN A 212 -9.75 -10.10 18.36
N SER A 213 -8.55 -10.20 17.79
CA SER A 213 -8.13 -9.25 16.76
C SER A 213 -8.96 -9.45 15.50
N ILE A 214 -9.35 -8.33 14.90
CA ILE A 214 -10.04 -8.27 13.61
C ILE A 214 -9.10 -7.77 12.51
N HIS A 215 -7.80 -7.69 12.79
CA HIS A 215 -6.81 -7.12 11.88
C HIS A 215 -5.93 -8.23 11.27
N LEU A 216 -5.52 -8.02 10.02
CA LEU A 216 -4.60 -8.90 9.31
C LEU A 216 -3.28 -8.17 9.08
N LEU A 217 -2.16 -8.68 9.60
CA LEU A 217 -0.83 -8.14 9.33
C LEU A 217 -0.22 -8.81 8.10
N VAL A 218 0.21 -8.00 7.14
CA VAL A 218 0.95 -8.41 5.93
C VAL A 218 2.32 -7.74 5.94
N LEU A 219 3.36 -8.52 5.74
CA LEU A 219 4.73 -8.02 5.65
C LEU A 219 5.13 -7.90 4.19
N GLY A 220 5.39 -6.67 3.74
CA GLY A 220 5.82 -6.37 2.38
C GLY A 220 7.34 -6.20 2.30
N LYS A 221 7.98 -7.00 1.45
CA LYS A 221 9.42 -6.90 1.13
C LYS A 221 9.58 -6.88 -0.38
N GLY A 222 9.80 -5.71 -0.95
CA GLY A 222 9.91 -5.53 -2.40
C GLY A 222 10.84 -4.37 -2.75
N ILE A 223 11.21 -4.30 -4.03
CA ILE A 223 11.99 -3.18 -4.55
C ILE A 223 11.03 -2.01 -4.73
N ASP A 224 11.35 -0.86 -4.13
CA ASP A 224 10.64 0.38 -4.38
C ASP A 224 11.23 1.09 -5.60
N ALA A 225 10.40 1.82 -6.34
CA ALA A 225 10.84 2.66 -7.46
C ALA A 225 11.81 3.77 -7.01
N SER A 226 11.86 4.07 -5.70
CA SER A 226 12.85 4.97 -5.10
C SER A 226 14.21 4.31 -4.84
N THR A 227 14.25 2.97 -4.76
CA THR A 227 15.46 2.19 -4.40
C THR A 227 16.28 1.76 -5.62
N VAL A 228 16.31 2.58 -6.67
CA VAL A 228 17.08 2.33 -7.92
C VAL A 228 18.59 2.48 -7.70
N SER A 229 19.15 1.69 -6.79
CA SER A 229 20.35 0.94 -7.12
C SER A 229 19.84 -0.41 -7.60
N LEU A 230 19.72 -0.58 -8.93
CA LEU A 230 19.68 -1.93 -9.51
C LEU A 230 20.75 -2.74 -8.77
N PRO A 231 20.45 -3.94 -8.25
CA PRO A 231 21.50 -4.76 -7.66
C PRO A 231 22.57 -4.90 -8.74
N SER A 232 23.69 -4.19 -8.55
CA SER A 232 24.89 -4.41 -9.33
C SER A 232 25.18 -5.86 -9.05
N SER A 233 24.91 -6.70 -10.06
CA SER A 233 25.00 -8.15 -10.02
C SER A 233 26.09 -8.58 -9.05
N LEU A 234 25.72 -9.50 -8.14
CA LEU A 234 26.65 -10.33 -7.38
C LEU A 234 27.98 -10.38 -8.13
N GLU A 235 29.03 -9.86 -7.49
CA GLU A 235 30.39 -10.03 -7.97
C GLU A 235 30.62 -11.53 -8.14
N ASP A 236 30.63 -11.97 -9.41
CA ASP A 236 31.31 -13.18 -9.79
C ASP A 236 32.73 -13.06 -9.25
N HIS A 237 33.06 -13.94 -8.32
CA HIS A 237 34.43 -14.31 -8.02
C HIS A 237 35.07 -14.89 -9.28
N HIS A 238 35.47 -14.03 -10.21
CA HIS A 238 36.43 -14.36 -11.24
C HIS A 238 37.34 -13.16 -11.49
N ASP A 239 38.56 -13.28 -10.97
CA ASP A 239 39.73 -12.63 -11.53
C ASP A 239 39.69 -12.78 -13.06
N HIS A 240 39.54 -11.68 -13.80
CA HIS A 240 40.34 -11.33 -14.97
C HIS A 240 39.84 -10.03 -15.63
N SER A 241 40.69 -9.01 -15.52
CA SER A 241 41.01 -7.99 -16.53
C SER A 241 39.88 -7.41 -17.41
N SER A 242 39.62 -6.10 -17.18
CA SER A 242 39.41 -5.07 -18.20
C SER A 242 38.39 -5.33 -19.32
N SER A 243 37.27 -4.59 -19.29
CA SER A 243 36.92 -3.64 -20.36
C SER A 243 35.62 -2.91 -20.05
N SER A 244 35.72 -1.60 -19.93
CA SER A 244 34.62 -0.65 -19.91
C SER A 244 33.86 -0.68 -21.24
N SER A 245 32.56 -0.98 -21.23
CA SER A 245 31.52 -0.48 -22.14
C SER A 245 30.32 -1.44 -22.15
N ASN A 246 29.10 -0.92 -21.98
CA ASN A 246 27.86 -1.33 -22.67
C ASN A 246 26.56 -0.88 -21.99
N PHE A 247 26.49 0.36 -21.47
CA PHE A 247 25.20 1.02 -21.19
C PHE A 247 24.55 1.65 -22.44
N GLN A 248 24.85 1.13 -23.64
CA GLN A 248 24.35 1.65 -24.92
C GLN A 248 23.56 0.61 -25.71
N ARG A 249 22.73 -0.20 -25.01
CA ARG A 249 21.89 -1.23 -25.66
C ARG A 249 20.40 -1.20 -25.28
N LEU A 250 19.88 -0.07 -24.80
CA LEU A 250 18.43 0.19 -24.77
C LEU A 250 17.97 1.34 -25.69
N GLN A 251 18.88 1.93 -26.47
CA GLN A 251 18.54 3.00 -27.43
C GLN A 251 18.65 2.57 -28.91
N ARG A 252 18.58 1.26 -29.20
CA ARG A 252 18.74 0.71 -30.57
C ARG A 252 17.60 -0.20 -31.05
N GLN A 253 16.40 -0.10 -30.49
CA GLN A 253 15.20 -0.74 -31.07
C GLN A 253 14.20 0.22 -31.72
N SER A 254 14.50 1.52 -31.81
CA SER A 254 13.64 2.51 -32.50
C SER A 254 14.07 2.86 -33.94
N ASN A 255 15.11 2.24 -34.49
CA ASN A 255 15.58 2.49 -35.87
C ASN A 255 15.68 1.19 -36.67
N ASN A 256 14.55 0.55 -36.99
CA ASN A 256 14.45 -0.35 -38.17
C ASN A 256 13.01 -0.76 -38.53
N ILE A 257 12.09 0.21 -38.59
CA ILE A 257 10.86 0.06 -39.38
C ILE A 257 10.76 1.29 -40.29
N ARG A 258 11.61 1.34 -41.32
CA ARG A 258 11.44 2.23 -42.47
C ARG A 258 10.76 1.42 -43.58
N MET A 259 9.50 1.06 -43.34
CA MET A 259 8.62 0.59 -44.41
C MET A 259 8.13 1.81 -45.17
N ASN A 260 8.44 1.84 -46.46
CA ASN A 260 7.91 2.78 -47.44
C ASN A 260 6.38 2.88 -47.32
N MET A 261 5.88 4.05 -46.90
CA MET A 261 4.50 4.47 -47.13
C MET A 261 4.48 5.48 -48.28
N PRO A 262 3.58 5.35 -49.26
CA PRO A 262 3.44 6.31 -50.34
C PRO A 262 2.91 7.65 -49.81
N MET A 263 3.51 8.74 -50.30
CA MET A 263 3.10 10.12 -50.08
C MET A 263 1.62 10.34 -50.41
N SER A 264 0.82 10.67 -49.40
CA SER A 264 -0.49 11.33 -49.58
C SER A 264 -0.46 12.71 -48.92
N GLN A 265 -0.43 13.73 -49.80
CA GLN A 265 -0.95 15.10 -49.68
C GLN A 265 -0.95 15.78 -48.30
N GLN A 266 -0.10 16.82 -48.19
CA GLN A 266 -0.15 17.86 -47.15
C GLN A 266 -1.50 18.60 -47.17
N PRO A 267 -2.16 18.79 -46.03
CA PRO A 267 -3.13 19.87 -45.85
C PRO A 267 -2.43 21.23 -45.63
N PRO A 268 -3.05 22.35 -46.04
CA PRO A 268 -2.47 23.69 -45.93
C PRO A 268 -2.36 24.19 -44.48
N PRO A 269 -1.47 25.17 -44.21
CA PRO A 269 -1.30 25.74 -42.88
C PRO A 269 -2.52 26.56 -42.47
N TYR A 270 -3.15 26.18 -41.35
CA TYR A 270 -4.16 26.99 -40.68
C TYR A 270 -3.50 28.12 -39.89
N SER A 271 -3.75 29.36 -40.30
CA SER A 271 -3.47 30.57 -39.54
C SER A 271 -4.55 30.77 -38.46
N PRO A 272 -4.22 30.93 -37.17
CA PRO A 272 -5.20 31.35 -36.18
C PRO A 272 -5.49 32.86 -36.33
N PRO A 273 -6.77 33.29 -36.24
CA PRO A 273 -7.09 34.70 -36.20
C PRO A 273 -6.71 35.32 -34.86
N ALA A 274 -6.01 36.45 -34.92
CA ALA A 274 -5.82 37.35 -33.80
C ALA A 274 -7.17 37.95 -33.39
N SER A 275 -7.53 37.85 -32.11
CA SER A 275 -8.65 38.60 -31.53
C SER A 275 -8.36 38.95 -30.07
N ALA A 276 -7.98 40.21 -29.91
CA ALA A 276 -8.40 41.18 -28.90
C ALA A 276 -8.54 40.74 -27.42
N PHE A 277 -7.58 41.25 -26.65
CA PHE A 277 -7.75 41.89 -25.34
C PHE A 277 -9.16 42.43 -25.06
N THR A 278 -9.75 42.08 -23.91
CA THR A 278 -10.08 42.96 -22.76
C THR A 278 -11.20 42.34 -21.90
N ALA A 279 -10.89 41.85 -20.70
CA ALA A 279 -11.83 41.83 -19.58
C ALA A 279 -11.04 41.72 -18.27
N SER A 280 -11.07 42.83 -17.53
CA SER A 280 -10.55 43.01 -16.18
C SER A 280 -11.30 42.16 -15.15
N ASN A 281 -10.64 41.18 -14.55
CA ASN A 281 -11.08 40.60 -13.28
C ASN A 281 -10.27 41.24 -12.14
N GLN A 282 -10.77 42.36 -11.64
CA GLN A 282 -10.37 42.90 -10.35
C GLN A 282 -10.95 42.01 -9.25
N PHE A 283 -10.08 41.31 -8.54
CA PHE A 283 -10.40 40.74 -7.23
C PHE A 283 -10.50 41.89 -6.20
N PRO A 284 -11.54 41.94 -5.35
CA PRO A 284 -11.55 42.87 -4.23
C PRO A 284 -10.48 42.47 -3.20
N PRO A 285 -9.84 43.45 -2.52
CA PRO A 285 -8.89 43.16 -1.45
C PRO A 285 -9.61 42.54 -0.24
N PHE A 286 -8.97 41.54 0.36
CA PHE A 286 -9.35 40.97 1.64
C PHE A 286 -9.39 42.07 2.72
N THR A 287 -10.57 42.33 3.26
CA THR A 287 -10.74 43.11 4.49
C THR A 287 -10.48 42.20 5.68
N THR A 288 -9.44 42.51 6.46
CA THR A 288 -9.16 41.88 7.74
C THR A 288 -10.23 42.28 8.77
N PRO A 289 -10.79 41.33 9.55
CA PRO A 289 -11.73 41.67 10.61
C PRO A 289 -11.04 42.42 11.76
N THR A 290 -11.58 43.59 12.09
CA THR A 290 -11.23 44.37 13.27
C THR A 290 -11.62 43.64 14.56
N PRO A 291 -10.76 43.59 15.59
CA PRO A 291 -11.10 42.99 16.87
C PRO A 291 -12.14 43.84 17.61
N SER A 292 -13.19 43.18 18.11
CA SER A 292 -14.22 43.80 18.94
C SER A 292 -13.64 44.31 20.28
N PRO A 293 -14.08 45.48 20.77
CA PRO A 293 -13.63 46.02 22.05
C PRO A 293 -14.15 45.17 23.21
N HIS A 294 -13.22 44.81 24.09
CA HIS A 294 -13.45 44.10 25.34
C HIS A 294 -14.29 44.99 26.28
N ILE A 295 -15.50 44.56 26.60
CA ILE A 295 -16.30 45.18 27.67
C ILE A 295 -15.82 44.56 28.99
N PRO A 296 -15.35 45.34 29.97
CA PRO A 296 -15.10 44.83 31.31
C PRO A 296 -16.43 44.68 32.05
N SER A 297 -16.69 43.48 32.54
CA SER A 297 -17.78 43.21 33.49
C SER A 297 -17.41 43.82 34.84
N GLN A 298 -18.30 44.65 35.39
CA GLN A 298 -18.36 44.95 36.82
C GLN A 298 -19.01 43.78 37.56
#